data_AF-A0A3N5UW89-F1
#
_entry.id   AF-A0A3N5UW89-F1
#
_cell.length_a   1.000
_cell.length_b   1.000
_cell.length_c   1.000
_cell.angle_alpha   90.00
_cell.angle_beta   90.00
_cell.angle_gamma   90.00
#
_symmetry.space_group_name_H-M   'P 1'
#
loop_
_entity.id
_entity.type
_entity.pdbx_description
1 polymer ?
#
loop_
_entity_poly.entity_id
_entity_poly.type
_entity_poly.pdbx_seq_one_letter_code
_entity_poly.pdbx_strand_id
1 'polypeptide(L)'
;MKILANYETSSKLAELLKVLFTNYLQNANLENSSGLMPIPADMKINAIRELGQGIENLVLAVKRNAPVEEVYSIVHGQIHPNLFIAFGLKLKSE
;
A
#
# COMPACT_ATOMS: atom_id res chain seq x y z
N MET A 1 -26.58 -10.01 -0.58
CA MET A 1 -26.55 -8.69 0.10
C MET A 1 -25.64 -7.79 -0.71
N LYS A 2 -26.17 -6.80 -1.43
CA LYS A 2 -25.33 -5.83 -2.17
C LYS A 2 -24.73 -4.89 -1.13
N ILE A 3 -23.45 -5.04 -0.82
CA ILE A 3 -22.73 -4.07 0.01
C ILE A 3 -22.74 -2.77 -0.80
N LEU A 4 -23.50 -1.77 -0.34
CA LEU A 4 -23.42 -0.43 -0.91
C LEU A 4 -22.08 0.15 -0.50
N ALA A 5 -21.14 0.24 -1.45
CA ALA A 5 -19.85 0.86 -1.21
C ALA A 5 -20.04 2.34 -0.87
N ASN A 6 -19.54 2.75 0.30
CA ASN A 6 -19.53 4.16 0.70
C ASN A 6 -18.28 4.84 0.12
N TYR A 7 -18.38 5.24 -1.15
CA TYR A 7 -17.27 5.86 -1.88
C TYR A 7 -16.77 7.17 -1.27
N GLU A 8 -17.62 7.94 -0.58
CA GLU A 8 -17.21 9.16 0.11
C GLU A 8 -16.24 8.84 1.26
N THR A 9 -16.63 7.91 2.13
CA THR A 9 -15.77 7.46 3.22
C THR A 9 -14.52 6.77 2.68
N SER A 10 -14.65 5.91 1.68
CA SER A 10 -13.49 5.24 1.05
C SER A 10 -12.51 6.25 0.45
N SER A 11 -13.00 7.31 -0.21
CA SER A 11 -12.14 8.35 -0.79
C SER A 11 -11.36 9.10 0.29
N LYS A 12 -12.03 9.47 1.39
CA LYS A 12 -11.38 10.12 2.54
C LYS A 12 -10.30 9.22 3.16
N LEU A 13 -10.57 7.93 3.30
CA LEU A 13 -9.60 6.97 3.84
C LEU A 13 -8.40 6.77 2.90
N ALA A 14 -8.62 6.70 1.58
CA ALA A 14 -7.53 6.56 0.61
C ALA A 14 -6.62 7.81 0.60
N GLU A 15 -7.20 9.01 0.71
CA GLU A 15 -6.44 10.26 0.85
C GLU A 15 -5.66 10.31 2.17
N LEU A 16 -6.26 9.87 3.28
CA LEU A 16 -5.55 9.76 4.57
C LEU A 16 -4.36 8.80 4.47
N LEU A 17 -4.53 7.66 3.80
CA LEU A 17 -3.44 6.72 3.55
C LEU A 17 -2.31 7.37 2.76
N LYS A 18 -2.64 8.12 1.71
CA LYS A 18 -1.66 8.87 0.91
C LYS A 18 -0.88 9.87 1.77
N VAL A 19 -1.59 10.68 2.57
CA VAL A 19 -0.95 11.65 3.48
C VAL A 19 -0.03 10.95 4.49
N LEU A 20 -0.48 9.84 5.09
CA LEU A 20 0.35 9.06 6.01
C LEU A 20 1.59 8.51 5.32
N PHE A 21 1.44 7.98 4.11
CA PHE A 21 2.56 7.45 3.34
C PHE A 21 3.58 8.55 3.01
N THR A 22 3.14 9.66 2.40
CA THR A 22 4.01 10.78 2.02
C THR A 22 4.76 11.37 3.21
N ASN A 23 4.07 11.55 4.35
CA ASN A 23 4.66 12.27 5.48
C ASN A 23 5.57 11.40 6.36
N TYR A 24 5.31 10.08 6.44
CA TYR A 24 5.95 9.24 7.44
C TYR A 24 6.69 8.02 6.86
N LEU A 25 6.25 7.50 5.72
CA LEU A 25 6.74 6.21 5.21
C LEU A 25 7.64 6.34 3.98
N GLN A 26 7.40 7.35 3.13
CA GLN A 26 8.14 7.53 1.88
C GLN A 26 9.64 7.72 2.10
N ASN A 27 10.04 8.37 3.20
CA ASN A 27 11.43 8.64 3.55
C ASN A 27 11.87 7.88 4.82
N ALA A 28 11.10 6.89 5.26
CA ALA A 28 11.45 6.11 6.44
C ALA A 28 12.80 5.41 6.20
N ASN A 29 13.70 5.47 7.18
CA ASN A 29 14.99 4.80 7.10
C ASN A 29 14.75 3.29 7.30
N LEU A 30 14.77 2.52 6.21
CA LEU A 30 14.32 1.12 6.20
C LEU A 30 15.44 0.17 6.63
N GLU A 31 15.76 0.19 7.92
CA GLU A 31 16.65 -0.82 8.50
C GLU A 31 16.10 -2.23 8.28
N ASN A 32 16.99 -3.21 8.16
CA ASN A 32 16.58 -4.61 8.08
C ASN A 32 16.07 -5.07 9.44
N SER A 33 14.95 -5.79 9.44
CA SER A 33 14.48 -6.46 10.65
C SER A 33 15.53 -7.48 11.10
N SER A 34 15.89 -7.44 12.38
CA SER A 34 16.81 -8.40 12.97
C SER A 34 16.20 -9.81 12.91
N GLY A 35 16.98 -10.79 12.46
CA GLY A 35 16.54 -12.19 12.34
C GLY A 35 15.88 -12.57 11.00
N LEU A 36 15.80 -11.66 10.03
CA LEU A 36 15.40 -11.98 8.65
C LEU A 36 16.59 -11.90 7.68
N MET A 37 16.53 -12.68 6.59
CA MET A 37 17.46 -12.49 5.48
C MET A 37 17.31 -11.04 5.00
N PRO A 38 18.42 -10.27 4.93
CA PRO A 38 18.33 -8.86 4.59
C PRO A 38 17.80 -8.70 3.15
N ILE A 39 16.79 -7.85 3.00
CA ILE A 39 16.31 -7.44 1.68
C ILE A 39 17.27 -6.36 1.17
N PRO A 40 17.76 -6.46 -0.08
CA PRO A 40 18.64 -5.45 -0.65
C PRO A 40 18.02 -4.05 -0.57
N ALA A 41 18.82 -3.03 -0.22
CA ALA A 41 18.33 -1.66 -0.06
C ALA A 41 17.64 -1.12 -1.32
N ASP A 42 18.21 -1.38 -2.51
CA ASP A 42 17.62 -0.97 -3.79
C ASP A 42 16.25 -1.59 -4.04
N MET A 43 16.04 -2.84 -3.60
CA MET A 43 14.74 -3.51 -3.70
C MET A 43 13.72 -2.87 -2.77
N LYS A 44 14.12 -2.49 -1.55
CA LYS A 44 13.26 -1.75 -0.63
C LYS A 44 12.91 -0.35 -1.14
N ILE A 45 13.87 0.39 -1.70
CA ILE A 45 13.65 1.71 -2.28
C ILE A 45 12.67 1.62 -3.44
N ASN A 46 12.84 0.63 -4.32
CA ASN A 46 11.90 0.39 -5.41
C ASN A 46 10.50 0.03 -4.89
N ALA A 47 10.41 -0.82 -3.86
CA ALA A 47 9.14 -1.16 -3.24
C ALA A 47 8.45 0.07 -2.61
N ILE A 48 9.17 1.00 -1.97
CA ILE A 48 8.56 2.28 -1.51
C ILE A 48 7.98 3.05 -2.69
N ARG A 49 8.75 3.21 -3.77
CA ARG A 49 8.30 3.96 -4.96
C ARG A 49 7.04 3.34 -5.57
N GLU A 50 7.02 2.02 -5.70
CA GLU A 50 5.88 1.28 -6.24
C GLU A 50 4.68 1.28 -5.27
N LEU A 51 4.91 1.24 -3.96
CA LEU A 51 3.88 1.42 -2.94
C LEU A 51 3.19 2.78 -3.08
N GLY A 52 3.98 3.85 -3.25
CA GLY A 52 3.45 5.20 -3.50
C GLY A 52 2.58 5.25 -4.74
N GLN A 53 3.02 4.64 -5.85
CA GLN A 53 2.23 4.56 -7.07
C GLN A 53 0.93 3.76 -6.88
N GLY A 54 0.98 2.66 -6.13
CA GLY A 54 -0.20 1.85 -5.79
C GLY A 54 -1.23 2.63 -4.97
N ILE A 55 -0.78 3.45 -4.03
CA ILE A 55 -1.64 4.33 -3.23
C ILE A 55 -2.29 5.41 -4.10
N GLU A 56 -1.55 6.04 -5.03
CA GLU A 56 -2.13 6.99 -6.00
C GLU A 56 -3.19 6.32 -6.87
N ASN A 57 -2.90 5.12 -7.37
CA ASN A 57 -3.85 4.36 -8.17
C ASN A 57 -5.12 4.02 -7.37
N LEU A 58 -4.99 3.68 -6.09
CA LEU A 58 -6.13 3.43 -5.20
C LEU A 58 -6.98 4.68 -5.03
N VAL A 59 -6.37 5.85 -4.77
CA VAL A 59 -7.07 7.13 -4.64
C VAL A 59 -7.86 7.43 -5.91
N LEU A 60 -7.25 7.27 -7.09
CA LEU A 60 -7.90 7.50 -8.38
C LEU A 60 -9.06 6.52 -8.62
N ALA A 61 -8.86 5.23 -8.34
CA ALA A 61 -9.88 4.19 -8.51
C ALA A 61 -11.09 4.43 -7.62
N VAL A 62 -10.88 4.78 -6.36
CA VAL A 62 -11.98 5.05 -5.42
C VAL A 62 -12.73 6.32 -5.80
N LYS A 63 -12.03 7.40 -6.18
CA LYS A 63 -12.67 8.67 -6.60
C LYS A 63 -13.54 8.55 -7.84
N ARG A 64 -13.19 7.65 -8.77
CA ARG A 64 -13.98 7.40 -9.98
C ARG A 64 -15.04 6.32 -9.81
N ASN A 65 -15.27 5.85 -8.58
CA ASN A 65 -16.20 4.77 -8.25
C ASN A 65 -15.91 3.49 -9.04
N ALA A 66 -14.63 3.10 -9.15
CA ALA A 66 -14.22 1.90 -9.85
C ALA A 66 -14.85 0.63 -9.26
N PRO A 67 -14.98 -0.45 -10.05
CA PRO A 67 -15.44 -1.75 -9.55
C PRO A 67 -14.58 -2.26 -8.39
N VAL A 68 -15.19 -3.02 -7.47
CA VAL A 68 -14.51 -3.57 -6.30
C VAL A 68 -13.35 -4.48 -6.71
N GLU A 69 -13.47 -5.19 -7.83
CA GLU A 69 -12.45 -6.07 -8.39
C GLU A 69 -11.19 -5.30 -8.78
N GLU A 70 -11.34 -4.08 -9.32
CA GLU A 70 -10.23 -3.21 -9.64
C GLU A 70 -9.53 -2.71 -8.38
N VAL A 71 -10.32 -2.23 -7.40
CA VAL A 71 -9.80 -1.79 -6.10
C VAL A 71 -9.04 -2.94 -5.42
N TYR A 72 -9.60 -4.15 -5.45
CA TYR A 72 -8.97 -5.35 -4.92
C TYR A 72 -7.65 -5.66 -5.64
N SER A 73 -7.63 -5.57 -6.97
CA SER A 73 -6.41 -5.77 -7.76
C SER A 73 -5.31 -4.77 -7.42
N ILE A 74 -5.66 -3.50 -7.15
CA ILE A 74 -4.68 -2.49 -6.74
C ILE A 74 -4.13 -2.81 -5.35
N VAL A 75 -5.01 -3.11 -4.39
CA VAL A 75 -4.63 -3.41 -3.01
C VAL A 75 -3.73 -4.65 -2.95
N HIS A 76 -4.15 -5.75 -3.57
CA HIS A 76 -3.44 -7.03 -3.49
C HIS A 76 -2.29 -7.16 -4.48
N GLY A 77 -2.34 -6.45 -5.62
CA GLY A 77 -1.30 -6.51 -6.65
C GLY A 77 -0.21 -5.46 -6.52
N GLN A 78 -0.50 -4.29 -5.94
CA GLN A 78 0.44 -3.16 -5.90
C GLN A 78 0.76 -2.69 -4.48
N ILE A 79 -0.22 -2.67 -3.57
CA ILE A 79 0.01 -2.14 -2.21
C ILE A 79 0.61 -3.20 -1.30
N HIS A 80 -0.05 -4.35 -1.12
CA HIS A 80 0.40 -5.38 -0.19
C HIS A 80 1.83 -5.86 -0.46
N PRO A 81 2.20 -6.32 -1.67
CA PRO A 81 3.54 -6.87 -1.92
C PRO A 81 4.64 -5.85 -1.62
N ASN A 82 4.43 -4.60 -2.03
CA ASN A 82 5.39 -3.54 -1.84
C ASN A 82 5.50 -3.09 -0.38
N LEU A 83 4.42 -3.16 0.39
CA LEU A 83 4.47 -2.96 1.84
C LEU A 83 5.31 -4.05 2.52
N PHE A 84 5.14 -5.33 2.13
CA PHE A 84 5.93 -6.44 2.68
C PHE A 84 7.42 -6.27 2.38
N ILE A 85 7.77 -5.94 1.13
CA ILE A 85 9.15 -5.81 0.70
C ILE A 85 9.81 -4.58 1.33
N ALA A 86 9.16 -3.41 1.28
CA ALA A 86 9.71 -2.17 1.81
C ALA A 86 9.99 -2.29 3.32
N PHE A 87 9.03 -2.80 4.09
CA PHE A 87 9.13 -2.82 5.55
C PHE A 87 9.59 -4.15 6.14
N GLY A 88 9.97 -5.12 5.29
CA GLY A 88 10.39 -6.45 5.73
C GLY A 88 9.32 -7.16 6.57
N LEU A 89 8.05 -6.93 6.27
CA LEU A 89 6.94 -7.52 7.02
C LEU A 89 6.82 -9.01 6.66
N LYS A 90 6.30 -9.79 7.60
CA LYS A 90 5.86 -11.17 7.36
C LYS A 90 4.41 -11.31 7.77
N LEU A 91 3.66 -12.13 7.04
CA LEU A 91 2.39 -12.62 7.54
C LEU A 91 2.68 -13.38 8.83
N LYS A 92 1.90 -13.09 9.88
CA LYS A 92 1.95 -13.89 11.11
C LYS A 92 1.53 -15.30 10.70
N SER A 93 2.42 -16.28 10.82
CA SER A 93 2.06 -17.68 10.67
C SER A 93 1.07 -18.03 11.78
N GLU A 94 -0.05 -18.66 11.43
CA GLU A 94 -0.98 -19.26 12.40
C GLU A 94 -0.27 -20.31 13.28
#